data_AF-A0A8I0LAF7-F1
#
_entry.id   AF-A0A8I0LAF7-F1
#
_cell.length_a   1.000
_cell.length_b   1.000
_cell.length_c   1.000
_cell.angle_alpha   90.00
_cell.angle_beta   90.00
_cell.angle_gamma   90.00
#
_symmetry.space_group_name_H-M   'P 1'
#
loop_
_entity.id
_entity.type
_entity.pdbx_description
1 polymer ?
#
loop_
_entity_poly.entity_id
_entity_poly.type
_entity_poly.pdbx_seq_one_letter_code
_entity_poly.pdbx_strand_id
1 'polypeptide(L)'
;AMVKATVAYGTIVKEIKEVSRSYKEARMALDVGKIFFSTKNVIAYNNLGIGRLIYQLPIPLCKMFISEIFEGKSPDEFDEET
;
A
#
# COMPACT_ATOMS: atom_id res chain seq x y z
N ALA A 1 14.57 -25.03 -5.46
CA ALA A 1 13.53 -24.10 -5.93
C ALA A 1 13.88 -22.68 -5.49
N MET A 2 13.78 -21.67 -6.36
CA MET A 2 13.95 -20.26 -5.95
C MET A 2 12.61 -19.68 -5.53
N VAL A 3 12.56 -19.05 -4.35
CA VAL A 3 11.37 -18.37 -3.83
C VAL A 3 11.38 -16.93 -4.30
N LYS A 4 10.25 -16.45 -4.84
CA LYS A 4 10.09 -15.03 -5.19
C LYS A 4 10.06 -14.21 -3.90
N ALA A 5 11.01 -13.31 -3.73
CA ALA A 5 11.11 -12.40 -2.59
C ALA A 5 10.82 -10.97 -3.02
N THR A 6 10.05 -10.24 -2.21
CA THR A 6 9.86 -8.80 -2.34
C THR A 6 10.58 -8.11 -1.19
N VAL A 7 11.39 -7.11 -1.52
CA VAL A 7 12.20 -6.35 -0.57
C VAL A 7 11.76 -4.89 -0.61
N ALA A 8 11.68 -4.26 0.56
CA ALA A 8 11.40 -2.85 0.66
C ALA A 8 12.36 -2.15 1.63
N TYR A 9 12.63 -0.87 1.40
CA TYR A 9 13.54 -0.08 2.22
C TYR A 9 13.01 1.33 2.49
N GLY A 10 13.30 1.82 3.70
CA GLY A 10 12.98 3.16 4.16
C GLY A 10 14.07 4.17 3.79
N THR A 11 13.99 5.37 4.36
CA THR A 11 15.01 6.39 4.16
C THR A 11 16.28 6.13 4.97
N ILE A 12 17.40 6.73 4.52
CA ILE A 12 18.68 6.69 5.23
C ILE A 12 18.53 7.45 6.55
N VAL A 13 18.98 6.83 7.65
CA VAL A 13 18.96 7.43 8.99
C VAL A 13 20.37 7.80 9.44
N LYS A 14 20.49 8.86 10.25
CA LYS A 14 21.79 9.33 10.77
C LYS A 14 22.01 8.92 12.21
N GLU A 15 20.93 8.69 12.95
CA GLU A 15 20.97 8.29 14.35
C GLU A 15 20.20 7.00 14.60
N ILE A 16 20.65 6.19 15.57
CA ILE A 16 20.03 4.90 15.91
C ILE A 16 18.56 5.04 16.31
N LYS A 17 18.19 6.16 16.95
CA LYS A 17 16.81 6.44 17.37
C LYS A 17 15.82 6.55 16.21
N GLU A 18 16.32 6.86 15.01
CA GLU A 18 15.52 7.02 13.80
C GLU A 18 15.27 5.68 13.07
N VAL A 19 15.98 4.59 13.45
CA VAL A 19 15.82 3.27 12.83
C VAL A 19 14.38 2.78 12.91
N SER A 20 13.71 3.00 14.04
CA SER A 20 12.29 2.64 14.22
C SER A 20 11.38 3.34 13.20
N ARG A 21 11.70 4.57 12.80
CA ARG A 21 10.97 5.29 11.76
C ARG A 21 11.25 4.69 10.38
N SER A 22 12.52 4.51 10.01
CA SER A 22 12.88 3.93 8.71
C SER A 22 12.35 2.50 8.53
N TYR A 23 12.27 1.72 9.60
CA TYR A 23 11.62 0.42 9.59
C TYR A 23 10.11 0.50 9.27
N LYS A 24 9.39 1.47 9.88
CA LYS A 24 7.96 1.71 9.56
C LYS A 24 7.79 2.15 8.10
N GLU A 25 8.69 2.98 7.60
CA GLU A 25 8.73 3.38 6.19
C GLU A 25 8.92 2.17 5.26
N ALA A 26 9.90 1.31 5.55
CA ALA A 26 10.15 0.08 4.79
C ALA A 26 8.94 -0.87 4.79
N ARG A 27 8.30 -1.04 5.96
CA ARG A 27 7.09 -1.87 6.10
C ARG A 27 5.94 -1.33 5.26
N MET A 28 5.66 -0.03 5.34
CA MET A 28 4.63 0.61 4.51
C MET A 28 4.93 0.43 3.01
N ALA A 29 6.20 0.56 2.63
CA ALA A 29 6.62 0.35 1.25
C ALA A 29 6.42 -1.09 0.77
N LEU A 30 6.56 -2.08 1.66
CA LEU A 30 6.26 -3.46 1.34
C LEU A 30 4.75 -3.69 1.15
N ASP A 31 3.93 -3.12 2.02
CA ASP A 31 2.47 -3.31 2.00
C ASP A 31 1.82 -2.59 0.82
N VAL A 32 2.08 -1.29 0.67
CA VAL A 32 1.61 -0.48 -0.49
C VAL A 32 2.21 -1.00 -1.79
N GLY A 33 3.46 -1.44 -1.74
CA GLY A 33 4.20 -1.96 -2.87
C GLY A 33 3.56 -3.16 -3.54
N LYS A 34 3.02 -4.09 -2.76
CA LYS A 34 2.32 -5.28 -3.27
C LYS A 34 1.06 -4.94 -4.05
N ILE A 35 0.36 -3.88 -3.66
CA ILE A 35 -0.91 -3.44 -4.27
C ILE A 35 -0.63 -2.72 -5.59
N PHE A 36 0.28 -1.73 -5.57
CA PHE A 36 0.47 -0.82 -6.71
C PHE A 36 1.64 -1.22 -7.64
N PHE A 37 2.52 -2.13 -7.23
CA PHE A 37 3.74 -2.49 -7.96
C PHE A 37 4.00 -4.00 -7.98
N SER A 38 3.02 -4.81 -8.36
CA SER A 38 3.07 -6.29 -8.36
C SER A 38 4.21 -6.92 -9.19
N THR A 39 4.74 -6.16 -10.16
CA THR A 39 5.85 -6.59 -11.03
C THR A 39 7.24 -6.22 -10.48
N LYS A 40 7.32 -5.33 -9.48
CA LYS A 40 8.58 -4.89 -8.89
C LYS A 40 8.92 -5.72 -7.65
N ASN A 41 10.13 -6.28 -7.63
CA ASN A 41 10.62 -7.05 -6.49
C ASN A 41 11.32 -6.18 -5.43
N VAL A 42 11.72 -4.94 -5.77
CA VAL A 42 12.38 -4.01 -4.84
C VAL A 42 11.64 -2.67 -4.83
N ILE A 43 11.29 -2.20 -3.63
CA ILE A 43 10.38 -1.05 -3.46
C ILE A 43 10.97 -0.05 -2.46
N ALA A 44 11.10 1.19 -2.89
CA ALA A 44 11.58 2.29 -2.05
C ALA A 44 10.40 3.04 -1.44
N TYR A 45 10.48 3.39 -0.15
CA TYR A 45 9.46 4.22 0.50
C TYR A 45 9.19 5.55 -0.24
N ASN A 46 10.23 6.17 -0.79
CA ASN A 46 10.09 7.45 -1.50
C ASN A 46 9.38 7.30 -2.87
N ASN A 47 9.32 6.09 -3.42
CA ASN A 47 8.75 5.82 -4.75
C ASN A 47 7.27 5.37 -4.69
N LEU A 48 6.65 5.40 -3.52
CA LEU A 48 5.25 5.01 -3.37
C LEU A 48 4.26 6.04 -3.93
N GLY A 49 4.70 7.30 -4.13
CA GLY A 49 3.87 8.37 -4.69
C GLY A 49 2.53 8.52 -3.95
N ILE A 50 1.45 8.62 -4.72
CA ILE A 50 0.07 8.73 -4.22
C ILE A 50 -0.45 7.46 -3.55
N GLY A 51 0.17 6.29 -3.79
CA GLY A 51 -0.21 5.04 -3.15
C GLY A 51 -0.13 5.10 -1.62
N ARG A 52 0.76 5.94 -1.06
CA ARG A 52 0.79 6.23 0.38
C ARG A 52 -0.48 6.91 0.87
N LEU A 53 -1.00 7.88 0.13
CA LEU A 53 -2.19 8.64 0.50
C LEU A 53 -3.43 7.75 0.42
N ILE A 54 -3.57 7.00 -0.67
CA ILE A 54 -4.70 6.08 -0.87
C ILE A 54 -4.75 5.03 0.25
N TYR A 55 -3.60 4.44 0.60
CA TYR A 55 -3.53 3.43 1.65
C TYR A 55 -3.83 3.98 3.05
N GLN A 56 -3.68 5.29 3.27
CA GLN A 56 -3.97 5.97 4.53
C GLN A 56 -5.40 6.48 4.62
N LEU A 57 -6.21 6.35 3.57
CA LEU A 57 -7.60 6.79 3.60
C LEU A 57 -8.36 6.01 4.68
N PRO A 58 -9.11 6.70 5.57
CA PRO A 58 -9.92 6.05 6.58
C PRO A 58 -10.96 5.12 5.93
N ILE A 59 -11.15 3.92 6.48
CA ILE A 59 -12.16 2.96 6.02
C ILE A 59 -13.56 3.59 5.87
N PRO A 60 -14.06 4.45 6.81
CA PRO A 60 -15.36 5.09 6.63
C PRO A 60 -15.44 5.95 5.36
N LEU A 61 -14.35 6.64 5.00
CA LEU A 61 -14.28 7.45 3.79
C LEU A 61 -14.32 6.58 2.53
N CYS A 62 -13.55 5.47 2.53
CA CYS A 62 -13.59 4.50 1.43
C CYS A 62 -14.99 3.91 1.25
N LYS A 63 -15.66 3.52 2.35
CA LYS A 63 -17.03 2.99 2.32
C LYS A 63 -18.03 4.01 1.81
N MET A 64 -17.97 5.25 2.30
CA MET A 64 -18.83 6.33 1.85
C MET A 64 -18.68 6.59 0.34
N PHE A 65 -17.44 6.65 -0.15
CA PHE A 65 -17.15 6.84 -1.57
C PHE A 65 -17.69 5.69 -2.43
N ILE A 66 -17.47 4.44 -2.00
CA ILE A 66 -18.02 3.27 -2.69
C ILE A 66 -19.55 3.34 -2.74
N SER A 67 -20.23 3.59 -1.62
CA SER A 67 -21.70 3.68 -1.58
C SER A 67 -22.26 4.80 -2.46
N GLU A 68 -21.56 5.93 -2.56
CA GLU A 68 -21.95 7.05 -3.43
C GLU A 68 -21.83 6.69 -4.92
N ILE A 69 -20.72 6.06 -5.31
CA ILE A 69 -20.45 5.69 -6.71
C ILE A 69 -21.35 4.55 -7.19
N PHE A 70 -21.65 3.59 -6.30
CA PHE A 70 -22.48 2.44 -6.64
C PHE A 70 -23.97 2.63 -6.28
N GLU A 71 -24.40 3.87 -5.97
CA GLU A 71 -25.81 4.21 -5.64
C GLU A 71 -26.42 3.30 -4.55
N GLY A 72 -25.61 2.89 -3.57
CA GLY A 72 -26.04 1.99 -2.49
C GLY A 72 -26.11 0.50 -2.87
N LYS A 73 -25.70 0.11 -4.08
CA LYS A 73 -25.48 -1.30 -4.44
C LYS A 73 -24.20 -1.83 -3.79
N SER A 74 -24.22 -3.08 -3.33
CA SER A 74 -23.02 -3.68 -2.74
C SER A 74 -21.95 -3.89 -3.82
N PRO A 75 -20.66 -3.65 -3.56
CA PRO A 75 -19.57 -4.06 -4.45
C PRO A 75 -19.64 -5.54 -4.83
N ASP A 76 -20.18 -6.37 -3.94
CA ASP A 76 -20.39 -7.81 -4.15
C ASP A 76 -21.40 -8.10 -5.28
N GLU A 77 -22.28 -7.16 -5.63
CA GLU A 77 -23.20 -7.28 -6.78
C GLU A 77 -22.51 -7.11 -8.14
N PHE A 78 -21.23 -6.70 -8.14
CA PHE A 78 -20.41 -6.52 -9.34
C PHE A 78 -19.32 -7.59 -9.49
N ASP A 79 -19.23 -8.54 -8.55
CA ASP A 79 -18.21 -9.61 -8.52
C ASP A 79 -18.56 -10.80 -9.44
N GLU A 80 -19.40 -10.60 -10.45
CA GLU A 80 -19.79 -11.66 -11.41
C GLU A 80 -18.93 -11.73 -12.69
N GLU A 81 -17.94 -10.86 -12.91
CA GLU A 81 -17.03 -10.99 -14.06
C GLU A 81 -15.60 -10.48 -13.77
N THR A 82 -14.69 -11.37 -13.29
CA THR A 82 -13.39 -11.74 -13.94
C THR A 82 -12.44 -12.52 -13.02
#